data_AF-A0A3C1VDY7-F1
#
_entry.id   AF-A0A3C1VDY7-F1
#
_cell.length_a   1.000
_cell.length_b   1.000
_cell.length_c   1.000
_cell.angle_alpha   90.00
_cell.angle_beta   90.00
_cell.angle_gamma   90.00
#
_symmetry.space_group_name_H-M   'P 1'
#
loop_
_entity.id
_entity.type
_entity.pdbx_description
1 polymer ?
#
loop_
_entity_poly.entity_id
_entity_poly.type
_entity_poly.pdbx_seq_one_letter_code
_entity_poly.pdbx_strand_id
1 'polypeptide(L)'
;MLRRKQSSETDPADWFFSAADRLRVADWAWERDGLTLTGVELLQEAVERYLKGWLIARGWSLDRTHDLRKLISVAMTIDPAFNRFKSFADELTDDFSRSITPAVTGQTSARITKLCGSRPVRSSH
;
A
#
# COMPACT_ATOMS: atom_id res chain seq x y z
N MET A 1 22.82 -16.47 -12.40
CA MET A 1 22.80 -14.98 -12.40
C MET A 1 21.35 -14.53 -12.53
N LEU A 2 20.80 -13.83 -11.53
CA LEU A 2 19.45 -13.24 -11.66
C LEU A 2 19.54 -12.05 -12.62
N ARG A 3 19.07 -12.23 -13.86
CA ARG A 3 18.93 -11.14 -14.82
C ARG A 3 17.77 -10.26 -14.35
N ARG A 4 18.06 -9.13 -13.70
CA ARG A 4 17.04 -8.14 -13.37
C ARG A 4 16.54 -7.52 -14.68
N LYS A 5 15.24 -7.64 -14.97
CA LYS A 5 14.59 -6.75 -15.93
C LYS A 5 14.76 -5.32 -15.41
N GLN A 6 15.28 -4.42 -16.23
CA GLN A 6 15.20 -2.98 -15.92
C GLN A 6 13.73 -2.58 -16.06
N SER A 7 13.11 -2.19 -14.95
CA SER A 7 11.74 -1.69 -14.94
C SER A 7 11.70 -0.33 -15.62
N SER A 8 10.83 -0.17 -16.62
CA SER A 8 10.57 1.10 -17.27
C SER A 8 9.50 1.88 -16.50
N GLU A 9 9.79 3.14 -16.18
CA GLU A 9 8.83 4.05 -15.53
C GLU A 9 7.63 4.39 -16.44
N THR A 10 7.75 4.16 -17.76
CA THR A 10 6.69 4.44 -18.74
C THR A 10 5.92 3.20 -19.19
N ASP A 11 6.29 2.01 -18.73
CA ASP A 11 5.59 0.76 -19.08
C ASP A 11 4.61 0.37 -17.96
N PRO A 12 3.29 0.51 -18.16
CA PRO A 12 2.29 0.07 -17.17
C PRO A 12 2.46 -1.38 -16.72
N ALA A 13 2.94 -2.27 -17.59
CA ALA A 13 3.12 -3.68 -17.23
C ALA A 13 4.18 -3.86 -16.15
N ASP A 14 5.23 -3.03 -16.13
CA ASP A 14 6.25 -3.06 -15.08
C ASP A 14 5.71 -2.56 -13.73
N TRP A 15 4.83 -1.57 -13.76
CA TRP A 15 4.12 -1.10 -12.58
C TRP A 15 3.22 -2.19 -12.00
N PHE A 16 2.41 -2.84 -12.84
CA PHE A 16 1.53 -3.92 -12.38
C PHE A 16 2.31 -5.14 -11.87
N PHE A 17 3.38 -5.53 -12.55
CA PHE A 17 4.23 -6.65 -12.11
C PHE A 17 4.84 -6.37 -10.74
N SER A 18 5.44 -5.18 -10.58
CA SER A 18 6.07 -4.80 -9.32
C SER A 18 5.06 -4.58 -8.18
N ALA A 19 3.84 -4.09 -8.49
CA ALA A 19 2.74 -3.97 -7.54
C ALA A 19 2.26 -5.33 -7.03
N ALA A 20 2.06 -6.29 -7.94
CA ALA A 20 1.61 -7.63 -7.60
C ALA A 20 2.62 -8.36 -6.69
N ASP A 21 3.92 -8.18 -6.96
CA ASP A 21 4.97 -8.76 -6.13
C ASP A 21 4.92 -8.24 -4.68
N ARG A 22 4.70 -6.93 -4.51
CA ARG A 22 4.59 -6.30 -3.18
C ARG A 22 3.34 -6.73 -2.43
N LEU A 23 2.20 -6.76 -3.11
CA LEU A 23 0.95 -7.20 -2.50
C LEU A 23 1.08 -8.63 -1.98
N ARG A 24 1.67 -9.52 -2.79
CA ARG A 24 1.92 -10.91 -2.42
C ARG A 24 2.78 -11.03 -1.17
N VAL A 25 3.81 -10.20 -1.01
CA VAL A 25 4.67 -10.21 0.19
C VAL A 25 3.97 -9.57 1.40
N ALA A 26 3.15 -8.53 1.18
CA ALA A 26 2.32 -7.94 2.23
C ALA A 26 1.33 -8.96 2.79
N ASP A 27 0.67 -9.74 1.92
CA ASP A 27 -0.26 -10.82 2.31
C ASP A 27 0.47 -11.87 3.16
N TRP A 28 1.67 -12.30 2.75
CA TRP A 28 2.46 -13.26 3.53
C TRP A 28 2.87 -12.73 4.90
N ALA A 29 3.25 -11.45 4.98
CA ALA A 29 3.58 -10.81 6.25
C ALA A 29 2.35 -10.76 7.17
N TRP A 30 1.19 -10.44 6.62
CA TRP A 30 -0.08 -10.43 7.36
C TRP A 30 -0.46 -11.81 7.89
N GLU A 31 -0.40 -12.84 7.04
CA GLU A 31 -0.75 -14.21 7.42
C GLU A 31 0.13 -14.75 8.54
N ARG A 32 1.41 -14.37 8.54
CA ARG A 32 2.40 -14.89 9.49
C ARG A 32 2.44 -14.12 10.81
N ASP A 33 2.47 -12.79 10.72
CA ASP A 33 2.82 -11.91 11.84
C ASP A 33 1.72 -10.87 12.14
N GLY A 34 0.62 -10.88 11.38
CA GLY A 34 -0.46 -9.89 11.49
C GLY A 34 -0.01 -8.49 11.05
N LEU A 35 -0.49 -7.47 11.74
CA LEU A 35 -0.17 -6.08 11.42
C LEU A 35 1.29 -5.77 11.79
N THR A 36 2.14 -5.56 10.78
CA THR A 36 3.54 -5.16 10.95
C THR A 36 3.83 -3.88 10.16
N LEU A 37 4.83 -3.10 10.58
CA LEU A 37 5.25 -1.90 9.86
C LEU A 37 5.65 -2.23 8.41
N THR A 38 6.44 -3.30 8.23
CA THR A 38 6.84 -3.77 6.91
C THR A 38 5.66 -4.23 6.04
N GLY A 39 4.66 -4.89 6.64
CA GLY A 39 3.44 -5.26 5.92
C GLY A 39 2.66 -4.03 5.41
N VAL A 40 2.54 -3.00 6.26
CA VAL A 40 1.90 -1.72 5.88
C VAL A 40 2.68 -1.01 4.78
N GLU A 41 4.01 -0.95 4.87
CA GLU A 41 4.87 -0.36 3.84
C GLU A 41 4.71 -1.07 2.49
N LEU A 42 4.73 -2.40 2.49
CA LEU A 42 4.54 -3.20 1.27
C LEU A 42 3.14 -3.00 0.67
N LEU A 43 2.11 -2.89 1.50
CA LEU A 43 0.75 -2.62 1.04
C LEU A 43 0.63 -1.22 0.42
N GLN A 44 1.15 -0.18 1.07
CA GLN A 44 1.23 1.18 0.52
C GLN A 44 1.94 1.15 -0.84
N GLU A 45 3.10 0.51 -0.91
CA GLU A 45 3.90 0.39 -2.13
C GLU A 45 3.17 -0.34 -3.26
N ALA A 46 2.39 -1.38 -2.93
CA ALA A 46 1.58 -2.12 -3.90
C ALA A 46 0.46 -1.26 -4.48
N VAL A 47 -0.32 -0.61 -3.59
CA VAL A 47 -1.45 0.25 -4.00
C VAL A 47 -0.96 1.44 -4.83
N GLU A 48 0.12 2.10 -4.42
CA GLU A 48 0.74 3.19 -5.17
C GLU A 48 1.09 2.76 -6.60
N ARG A 49 1.72 1.60 -6.75
CA ARG A 49 2.16 1.09 -8.06
C ARG A 49 1.00 0.65 -8.94
N TYR A 50 -0.04 0.03 -8.37
CA TYR A 50 -1.26 -0.26 -9.12
C TYR A 50 -1.91 1.02 -9.67
N LEU A 51 -2.02 2.06 -8.84
CA LEU A 51 -2.60 3.34 -9.26
C LEU A 51 -1.75 4.01 -10.34
N LYS A 52 -0.43 4.08 -10.14
CA LYS A 52 0.49 4.65 -11.15
C LYS A 52 0.44 3.88 -12.45
N GLY A 53 0.48 2.54 -12.43
CA GLY A 53 0.34 1.72 -13.63
C GLY A 53 -0.98 1.96 -14.36
N TRP A 54 -2.08 2.04 -13.62
CA TRP A 54 -3.41 2.32 -14.18
C TRP A 54 -3.51 3.71 -14.83
N LEU A 55 -2.89 4.72 -14.20
CA LEU A 55 -2.83 6.09 -14.68
C LEU A 55 -1.94 6.22 -15.92
N ILE A 56 -0.74 5.62 -15.91
CA ILE A 56 0.21 5.64 -17.03
C ILE A 56 -0.41 4.95 -18.25
N ALA A 57 -1.14 3.84 -18.05
CA ALA A 57 -1.88 3.18 -19.13
C ALA A 57 -2.93 4.08 -19.80
N ARG A 58 -3.30 5.21 -19.16
CA ARG A 58 -4.26 6.21 -19.64
C ARG A 58 -3.58 7.52 -20.07
N GLY A 59 -2.26 7.51 -20.27
CA GLY A 59 -1.51 8.67 -20.74
C GLY A 59 -1.17 9.69 -19.64
N TRP A 60 -1.33 9.35 -18.36
CA TRP A 60 -0.84 10.20 -17.28
C TRP A 60 0.69 10.22 -17.26
N SER A 61 1.26 11.42 -17.20
CA SER A 61 2.69 11.61 -17.00
C SER A 61 3.06 11.35 -15.54
N LEU A 62 4.02 10.47 -15.31
CA LEU A 62 4.44 10.06 -13.98
C LEU A 62 4.85 11.26 -13.11
N ASP A 63 4.12 11.44 -12.00
CA ASP A 63 4.48 12.33 -10.91
C ASP A 63 5.13 11.54 -9.76
N ARG A 64 6.22 12.08 -9.20
CA ARG A 64 6.98 11.46 -8.09
C ARG A 64 6.28 11.78 -6.76
N THR A 65 5.10 11.22 -6.58
CA THR A 65 4.32 11.30 -5.34
C THR A 65 4.10 9.91 -4.73
N HIS A 66 4.10 9.83 -3.41
CA HIS A 66 3.74 8.65 -2.61
C HIS A 66 2.37 8.80 -1.95
N ASP A 67 1.67 9.93 -2.20
CA ASP A 67 0.40 10.23 -1.58
C ASP A 67 -0.74 9.55 -2.37
N LEU A 68 -1.34 8.51 -1.79
CA LEU A 68 -2.43 7.78 -2.43
C LEU A 68 -3.66 8.66 -2.63
N ARG A 69 -3.89 9.66 -1.78
CA ARG A 69 -5.02 10.59 -1.87
C ARG A 69 -4.92 11.41 -3.15
N LYS A 70 -3.71 11.87 -3.47
CA LYS A 70 -3.42 12.56 -4.72
C LYS A 70 -3.65 11.63 -5.93
N LEU A 71 -3.15 10.39 -5.88
CA LEU A 71 -3.33 9.43 -6.97
C LEU A 71 -4.80 9.06 -7.19
N ILE A 72 -5.58 8.85 -6.13
CA ILE A 72 -7.02 8.61 -6.19
C ILE A 72 -7.75 9.84 -6.75
N SER A 73 -7.39 11.05 -6.32
CA SER A 73 -7.97 12.29 -6.86
C SER A 73 -7.78 12.40 -8.37
N VAL A 74 -6.57 12.09 -8.88
CA VAL A 74 -6.32 12.05 -10.33
C VAL A 74 -7.11 10.92 -10.99
N ALA A 75 -7.14 9.72 -10.41
CA ALA A 75 -7.90 8.60 -10.99
C ALA A 75 -9.40 8.92 -11.10
N MET A 76 -9.97 9.64 -10.12
CA MET A 76 -11.37 10.07 -10.11
C MET A 76 -11.71 11.06 -11.23
N THR A 77 -10.75 11.82 -11.76
CA THR A 77 -11.01 12.69 -12.93
C THR A 77 -11.19 11.90 -14.22
N ILE A 78 -10.69 10.65 -14.25
CA ILE A 78 -10.78 9.75 -15.40
C ILE A 78 -11.91 8.72 -15.21
N ASP A 79 -12.03 8.16 -14.00
CA ASP A 79 -13.06 7.18 -13.64
C ASP A 79 -13.60 7.49 -12.22
N PRO A 80 -14.82 8.07 -12.11
CA PRO A 80 -15.43 8.41 -10.82
C PRO A 80 -15.64 7.22 -9.86
N ALA A 81 -15.62 5.97 -10.36
CA ALA A 81 -15.75 4.79 -9.53
C ALA A 81 -14.61 4.66 -8.49
N PHE A 82 -13.48 5.34 -8.71
CA PHE A 82 -12.37 5.40 -7.75
C PHE A 82 -12.73 6.09 -6.43
N ASN A 83 -13.84 6.84 -6.35
CA ASN A 83 -14.31 7.47 -5.12
C ASN A 83 -14.48 6.45 -3.96
N ARG A 84 -14.82 5.19 -4.28
CA ARG A 84 -14.96 4.12 -3.27
C ARG A 84 -13.69 3.81 -2.50
N PHE A 85 -12.52 4.20 -3.02
CA PHE A 85 -11.21 3.95 -2.40
C PHE A 85 -10.69 5.14 -1.59
N LYS A 86 -11.43 6.26 -1.54
CA LYS A 86 -10.95 7.49 -0.91
C LYS A 86 -10.61 7.30 0.57
N SER A 87 -11.53 6.74 1.35
CA SER A 87 -11.33 6.48 2.78
C SER A 87 -10.15 5.53 3.03
N PHE A 88 -10.00 4.49 2.21
CA PHE A 88 -8.89 3.55 2.30
C PHE A 88 -7.54 4.22 1.99
N ALA A 89 -7.48 5.07 0.96
CA ALA A 89 -6.28 5.81 0.60
C ALA A 89 -5.89 6.84 1.67
N ASP A 90 -6.87 7.47 2.32
CA ASP A 90 -6.65 8.37 3.45
C ASP A 90 -6.02 7.61 4.63
N GLU A 91 -6.64 6.51 5.08
CA GLU A 91 -6.17 5.70 6.21
C GLU A 91 -4.77 5.13 5.97
N LEU A 92 -4.52 4.53 4.81
CA LEU A 92 -3.24 3.88 4.51
C LEU A 92 -2.10 4.90 4.36
N THR A 93 -2.38 6.09 3.80
CA THR A 93 -1.38 7.18 3.69
C THR A 93 -0.99 7.70 5.06
N ASP A 94 -1.95 7.80 5.99
CA ASP A 94 -1.69 8.25 7.35
C ASP A 94 -0.89 7.21 8.14
N ASP A 95 -1.21 5.93 8.02
CA ASP A 95 -0.48 4.83 8.66
C ASP A 95 0.95 4.71 8.14
N PHE A 96 1.15 4.81 6.82
CA PHE A 96 2.48 4.84 6.21
C PHE A 96 3.32 6.05 6.68
N SER A 97 2.71 7.25 6.70
CA SER A 97 3.42 8.45 7.16
C SER A 97 3.90 8.32 8.61
N ARG A 98 3.14 7.58 9.45
CA ARG A 98 3.50 7.29 10.84
C ARG A 98 4.58 6.22 10.96
N SER A 99 4.60 5.22 10.07
CA SER A 99 5.60 4.14 10.12
C SER A 99 7.02 4.63 9.83
N ILE A 100 7.15 5.63 8.96
CA ILE A 100 8.45 6.17 8.52
C ILE A 100 8.97 7.32 9.40
N THR A 101 8.17 7.85 10.33
CA THR A 101 8.65 8.79 11.35
C THR A 101 9.33 8.03 12.49
N PRO A 102 10.55 8.41 12.93
CA PRO A 102 11.17 7.77 14.09
C PRO A 102 10.26 7.99 15.30
N ALA A 103 9.77 6.90 15.87
CA ALA A 103 8.91 6.95 17.05
C ALA A 103 9.61 7.75 18.15
N VAL A 104 8.96 8.84 18.61
CA VAL A 104 9.22 9.33 19.96
C VAL A 104 8.85 8.17 20.89
N THR A 105 9.87 7.59 21.52
CA THR A 105 9.82 6.40 22.36
C THR A 105 8.68 6.51 23.37
N GLY A 106 7.69 5.60 23.32
CA GLY A 106 6.77 5.41 24.45
C GLY A 106 5.28 5.19 24.18
N GLN A 107 4.84 4.74 22.99
CA GLN A 107 3.39 4.52 22.80
C GLN A 107 3.00 3.39 21.83
N THR A 108 3.79 2.31 21.75
CA THR A 108 3.52 1.22 20.79
C THR A 108 2.47 0.20 21.26
N SER A 109 2.11 0.16 22.56
CA SER A 109 1.36 -1.00 23.09
C SER A 109 -0.17 -0.92 23.05
N ALA A 110 -0.81 0.23 22.84
CA ALA A 110 -2.23 0.38 23.21
C ALA A 110 -3.26 0.36 22.07
N ARG A 111 -2.85 0.42 20.79
CA ARG A 111 -3.81 0.69 19.68
C ARG A 111 -3.85 -0.30 18.51
N ILE A 112 -2.95 -1.28 18.43
CA ILE A 112 -3.09 -2.39 17.46
C ILE A 112 -4.42 -3.14 17.67
N THR A 113 -4.95 -3.14 18.89
CA THR A 113 -6.25 -3.72 19.26
C THR A 113 -7.47 -3.00 18.64
N LYS A 114 -7.34 -1.75 18.16
CA LYS A 114 -8.51 -0.99 17.67
C LYS A 114 -8.86 -1.24 16.21
N LEU A 115 -7.91 -1.72 15.40
CA LEU A 115 -8.11 -2.01 13.97
C LEU A 115 -8.57 -3.44 13.71
N CYS A 116 -8.10 -4.40 14.51
CA CYS A 116 -8.57 -5.78 14.45
C CYS A 116 -9.70 -5.95 15.47
N GLY A 117 -10.95 -5.90 15.01
CA GLY A 117 -12.08 -6.37 15.80
C GLY A 117 -11.73 -7.69 16.49
N SER A 118 -11.87 -7.73 17.80
CA SER A 118 -11.39 -8.77 18.70
C SER A 118 -11.76 -10.17 18.23
N ARG A 119 -10.80 -10.91 17.65
CA ARG A 119 -10.91 -12.36 17.54
C ARG A 119 -10.25 -13.01 18.76
N PRO A 120 -10.95 -13.92 19.47
CA PRO A 120 -10.34 -14.66 20.56
C PRO A 120 -9.30 -15.63 19.98
N VAL A 121 -8.09 -15.57 20.53
CA VAL A 121 -7.03 -16.56 20.31
C VAL A 121 -7.59 -17.91 20.76
N ARG A 122 -7.76 -18.87 19.85
CA ARG A 122 -8.02 -20.26 20.21
C ARG A 122 -6.77 -20.81 20.89
N SER A 123 -6.87 -21.04 22.20
CA SER A 123 -5.96 -21.89 22.94
C SER A 123 -6.17 -23.34 22.49
N SER A 124 -5.17 -23.92 21.83
CA SER A 124 -5.11 -25.36 21.59
C SER A 124 -4.75 -26.06 22.90
N HIS A 125 -5.59 -27.02 23.31
CA HIS A 125 -5.29 -28.00 24.35
C HIS A 125 -4.37 -29.10 23.81
#